data_AF-M1UKE4-F1
#
_entry.id   AF-M1UKE4-F1
#
_cell.length_a   1.000
_cell.length_b   1.000
_cell.length_c   1.000
_cell.angle_alpha   90.00
_cell.angle_beta   90.00
_cell.angle_gamma   90.00
#
_symmetry.space_group_name_H-M   'P 1'
#
loop_
_entity.id
_entity.type
_entity.pdbx_description
1 polymer ?
#
loop_
_entity_poly.entity_id
_entity_poly.type
_entity_poly.pdbx_seq_one_letter_code
_entity_poly.pdbx_strand_id
1 'polypeptide(L)'
;MTTKRSTTNPVFADLVKRRFHAGAANQVYVGDITYLPCKNGTNMYLATVIDLYSRKLAGFAIADHMRTSLVIEALEHANIVRGGLDGAIFHSDHGSVYLFSIWCALQRVGRDPVHGCGRYQR
;
A
#
# COMPACT_ATOMS: atom_id res chain seq x y z
N MET A 1 12.94 13.89 12.91
CA MET A 1 12.57 12.55 13.41
C MET A 1 12.73 11.55 12.28
N THR A 2 13.77 10.74 12.31
CA THR A 2 14.08 9.72 11.29
C THR A 2 13.76 8.35 11.88
N THR A 3 12.84 7.62 11.27
CA THR A 3 12.52 6.24 11.64
C THR A 3 13.74 5.36 11.36
N LYS A 4 14.31 4.75 12.42
CA LYS A 4 15.39 3.78 12.30
C LYS A 4 14.83 2.49 11.67
N ARG A 5 15.47 2.06 10.58
CA ARG A 5 15.15 0.82 9.86
C ARG A 5 15.55 -0.40 10.70
N SER A 6 14.63 -1.34 10.92
CA SER A 6 14.94 -2.68 11.44
C SER A 6 15.55 -3.53 10.31
N THR A 7 16.67 -4.19 10.57
CA THR A 7 17.49 -4.92 9.59
C THR A 7 17.04 -6.37 9.35
N THR A 8 16.01 -6.85 10.05
CA THR A 8 15.65 -8.28 10.09
C THR A 8 14.57 -8.69 9.09
N ASN A 9 14.20 -7.80 8.17
CA ASN A 9 12.90 -7.87 7.52
C ASN A 9 13.12 -7.79 6.00
N PRO A 10 12.61 -8.73 5.19
CA PRO A 10 12.99 -8.86 3.79
C PRO A 10 12.71 -7.56 3.03
N VAL A 11 13.78 -6.96 2.53
CA VAL A 11 13.74 -5.73 1.75
C VAL A 11 13.36 -6.11 0.33
N PHE A 12 12.09 -5.92 -0.03
CA PHE A 12 11.69 -6.00 -1.43
C PHE A 12 12.14 -4.75 -2.19
N ALA A 13 12.44 -4.93 -3.47
CA ALA A 13 12.90 -3.85 -4.33
C ALA A 13 11.86 -2.72 -4.41
N ASP A 14 12.31 -1.47 -4.35
CA ASP A 14 11.49 -0.31 -4.71
C ASP A 14 11.20 -0.37 -6.22
N LEU A 15 10.10 -1.01 -6.58
CA LEU A 15 9.66 -1.15 -7.97
C LEU A 15 9.22 0.18 -8.57
N VAL A 16 8.86 1.16 -7.74
CA VAL A 16 8.54 2.52 -8.17
C VAL A 16 9.82 3.29 -8.48
N LYS A 17 10.99 2.90 -7.94
CA LYS A 17 12.28 3.59 -8.11
C LYS A 17 12.17 5.10 -7.86
N ARG A 18 11.31 5.50 -6.91
CA ARG A 18 10.89 6.91 -6.68
C ARG A 18 10.33 7.65 -7.91
N ARG A 19 9.90 6.95 -8.94
CA ARG A 19 9.15 7.49 -10.09
C ARG A 19 7.66 7.47 -9.77
N PHE A 20 7.18 8.51 -9.12
CA PHE A 20 5.77 8.68 -8.75
C PHE A 20 4.89 9.13 -9.94
N HIS A 21 5.01 8.43 -11.07
CA HIS A 21 4.30 8.70 -12.31
C HIS A 21 3.80 7.40 -12.93
N ALA A 22 2.53 7.37 -13.33
CA ALA A 22 1.91 6.27 -14.07
C ALA A 22 1.46 6.76 -15.45
N GLY A 23 1.46 5.88 -16.46
CA GLY A 23 1.07 6.24 -17.83
C GLY A 23 -0.44 6.37 -18.02
N ALA A 24 -1.22 5.69 -17.19
CA ALA A 24 -2.68 5.74 -17.17
C ALA A 24 -3.23 5.43 -15.77
N ALA A 25 -4.53 5.73 -15.58
CA ALA A 25 -5.25 5.35 -14.37
C ALA A 25 -5.20 3.84 -14.13
N ASN A 26 -5.33 3.44 -12.87
CA ASN A 26 -5.34 2.04 -12.42
C ASN A 26 -4.06 1.22 -12.68
N GLN A 27 -2.93 1.86 -13.01
CA GLN A 27 -1.66 1.15 -13.21
C GLN A 27 -0.77 1.09 -11.97
N VAL A 28 -0.65 2.21 -11.26
CA VAL A 28 0.22 2.30 -10.08
C VAL A 28 -0.51 3.05 -8.99
N TYR A 29 -0.52 2.44 -7.81
CA TYR A 29 -1.08 2.98 -6.59
C TYR A 29 0.01 3.13 -5.55
N VAL A 30 -0.12 4.15 -4.71
CA VAL A 30 0.68 4.34 -3.51
C VAL A 30 -0.21 4.33 -2.29
N GLY A 31 0.33 3.91 -1.15
CA GLY A 31 -0.38 3.97 0.11
C GLY A 31 0.52 4.14 1.30
N ASP A 32 -0.08 4.61 2.38
CA ASP A 32 0.57 4.88 3.65
C ASP A 32 -0.45 4.64 4.78
N ILE A 33 0.03 4.41 6.01
CA ILE A 33 -0.79 4.60 7.22
C ILE A 33 -0.33 5.87 7.92
N THR A 34 -1.28 6.78 8.10
CA THR A 34 -1.07 7.99 8.88
C THR A 34 -1.90 7.95 10.17
N TYR A 35 -1.46 8.67 11.19
CA TYR A 35 -2.15 8.80 12.46
C TYR A 35 -3.01 10.07 12.47
N LEU A 36 -4.23 9.94 12.99
CA LEU A 36 -5.21 11.00 13.12
C LEU A 36 -5.46 11.26 14.61
N PRO A 37 -4.90 12.33 15.19
CA PRO A 37 -5.09 12.63 16.61
C PRO A 37 -6.54 13.08 16.88
N CYS A 38 -7.16 12.50 17.90
CA CYS A 38 -8.52 12.82 18.33
C CYS A 38 -8.52 13.75 19.55
N LYS A 39 -9.55 14.60 19.66
CA LYS A 39 -9.66 15.61 20.74
C LYS A 39 -9.74 15.01 22.15
N ASN A 40 -10.21 13.78 22.28
CA ASN A 40 -10.30 13.03 23.54
C ASN A 40 -8.96 12.37 23.95
N GLY A 41 -7.87 12.62 23.22
CA GLY A 41 -6.56 12.05 23.50
C GLY A 41 -6.32 10.66 22.90
N THR A 42 -7.28 10.10 22.16
CA THR A 42 -7.07 8.86 21.41
C THR A 42 -6.49 9.15 20.02
N ASN A 43 -5.95 8.13 19.35
CA ASN A 43 -5.52 8.22 17.96
C ASN A 43 -6.35 7.28 17.10
N MET A 44 -6.74 7.74 15.92
CA MET A 44 -7.18 6.87 14.85
C MET A 44 -6.04 6.67 13.85
N TYR A 45 -6.16 5.64 13.04
CA TYR A 45 -5.20 5.26 12.02
C TYR A 45 -5.94 5.19 10.71
N LEU A 46 -5.39 5.85 9.69
CA LEU A 46 -5.96 5.92 8.34
C LEU A 46 -4.99 5.28 7.36
N ALA A 47 -5.42 4.20 6.71
CA ALA A 47 -4.74 3.66 5.54
C ALA A 47 -5.33 4.26 4.28
N THR A 48 -4.48 4.66 3.33
CA THR A 48 -4.91 5.22 2.04
C THR A 48 -4.35 4.43 0.86
N VAL A 49 -5.11 4.38 -0.24
CA VAL A 49 -4.69 3.88 -1.55
C VAL A 49 -4.97 4.97 -2.58
N ILE A 50 -3.91 5.56 -3.14
CA ILE A 50 -3.97 6.69 -4.08
C ILE A 50 -3.45 6.25 -5.44
N ASP A 51 -4.23 6.51 -6.48
CA ASP A 51 -3.83 6.29 -7.88
C ASP A 51 -2.80 7.36 -8.29
N LEU A 52 -1.62 6.94 -8.74
CA LEU A 52 -0.54 7.88 -9.11
C LEU A 52 -0.81 8.67 -10.38
N TYR A 53 -1.64 8.17 -11.30
CA TYR A 53 -2.01 8.90 -12.52
C TYR A 53 -3.05 9.97 -12.18
N SER A 54 -4.17 9.56 -11.59
CA SER A 54 -5.30 10.47 -11.36
C SER A 54 -5.20 11.29 -10.07
N ARG A 55 -4.27 10.93 -9.18
CA ARG A 55 -4.13 11.47 -7.81
C ARG A 55 -5.37 11.29 -6.93
N LYS A 56 -6.33 10.48 -7.37
CA LYS A 56 -7.55 10.20 -6.62
C LYS A 56 -7.28 9.17 -5.53
N LEU A 57 -7.86 9.41 -4.36
CA LEU A 57 -7.99 8.40 -3.31
C LEU A 57 -8.92 7.30 -3.83
N ALA A 58 -8.34 6.17 -4.23
CA ALA A 58 -9.07 5.04 -4.77
C ALA A 58 -9.70 4.17 -3.67
N GLY A 59 -9.06 4.10 -2.50
CA GLY A 59 -9.58 3.40 -1.34
C GLY A 59 -8.95 3.89 -0.05
N PHE A 60 -9.62 3.63 1.06
CA PHE A 60 -9.15 3.96 2.39
C PHE A 60 -9.83 3.08 3.43
N ALA A 61 -9.22 2.97 4.60
CA ALA A 61 -9.81 2.37 5.79
C ALA A 61 -9.33 3.10 7.05
N ILE A 62 -10.18 3.16 8.07
CA ILE A 62 -9.88 3.85 9.33
C ILE A 62 -10.13 2.93 10.53
N ALA A 63 -9.29 3.02 11.55
CA ALA A 63 -9.40 2.23 12.77
C ALA A 63 -8.91 3.01 13.99
N ASP A 64 -9.27 2.54 15.19
CA ASP A 64 -8.79 3.06 16.47
C ASP A 64 -7.45 2.44 16.93
N HIS A 65 -6.90 1.47 16.17
CA HIS A 65 -5.61 0.86 16.44
C HIS A 65 -4.86 0.52 15.14
N MET A 66 -3.53 0.55 15.19
CA MET A 66 -2.67 0.17 14.07
C MET A 66 -2.68 -1.34 13.87
N ARG A 67 -3.08 -1.80 12.68
CA ARG A 67 -3.05 -3.20 12.26
C ARG A 67 -2.75 -3.31 10.78
N THR A 68 -2.11 -4.41 10.38
CA THR A 68 -1.81 -4.70 8.98
C THR A 68 -3.06 -4.90 8.13
N SER A 69 -4.16 -5.40 8.71
CA SER A 69 -5.43 -5.57 7.98
C SER A 69 -6.07 -4.26 7.55
N LEU A 70 -5.68 -3.12 8.14
CA LEU A 70 -6.20 -1.80 7.71
C LEU A 70 -5.83 -1.50 6.25
N VAL A 71 -4.65 -1.94 5.81
CA VAL A 71 -4.17 -1.79 4.45
C VAL A 71 -4.95 -2.69 3.50
N ILE A 72 -5.26 -3.90 3.97
CA ILE A 72 -6.05 -4.89 3.23
C ILE A 72 -7.44 -4.31 2.98
N GLU A 73 -8.08 -3.78 4.03
CA GLU A 73 -9.39 -3.12 3.94
C GLU A 73 -9.37 -1.93 2.95
N ALA A 74 -8.31 -1.12 2.96
CA ALA A 74 -8.16 0.00 2.02
C ALA A 74 -7.97 -0.47 0.57
N LEU A 75 -7.25 -1.57 0.34
CA LEU A 75 -7.07 -2.19 -0.98
C LEU A 75 -8.35 -2.87 -1.49
N GLU A 76 -9.10 -3.54 -0.61
CA GLU A 76 -10.40 -4.11 -0.93
C GLU A 76 -11.39 -3.01 -1.34
N HIS A 77 -11.42 -1.91 -0.60
CA HIS A 77 -12.22 -0.74 -0.94
C HIS A 77 -11.81 -0.18 -2.32
N ALA A 78 -10.50 -0.03 -2.60
CA ALA A 78 -10.02 0.41 -3.90
C ALA A 78 -10.43 -0.53 -5.04
N ASN A 79 -10.38 -1.84 -4.81
CA ASN A 79 -10.78 -2.85 -5.77
C ASN A 79 -12.27 -2.73 -6.14
N ILE A 80 -13.13 -2.52 -5.15
CA ILE A 80 -14.56 -2.29 -5.37
C ILE A 80 -14.79 -1.00 -6.16
N VAL A 81 -14.17 0.11 -5.75
CA VAL A 81 -14.37 1.43 -6.39
C VAL A 81 -13.86 1.45 -7.83
N ARG A 82 -12.80 0.71 -8.14
CA ARG A 82 -12.18 0.68 -9.48
C ARG A 82 -12.67 -0.44 -10.38
N GLY A 83 -13.48 -1.36 -9.85
CA GLY A 83 -13.95 -2.54 -10.58
C GLY A 83 -12.84 -3.56 -10.86
N GLY A 84 -11.78 -3.57 -10.04
CA GLY A 84 -10.59 -4.40 -10.22
C GLY A 84 -9.28 -3.62 -10.05
N LEU A 85 -8.25 -4.30 -9.51
CA LEU A 85 -6.86 -3.80 -9.44
C LEU A 85 -5.89 -4.67 -10.25
N ASP A 86 -6.38 -5.22 -11.36
CA ASP A 86 -5.64 -6.10 -12.26
C ASP A 86 -4.31 -5.55 -12.74
N GLY A 87 -3.23 -6.30 -12.50
CA GLY A 87 -1.90 -5.93 -12.97
C GLY A 87 -1.38 -4.62 -12.38
N ALA A 88 -2.10 -4.03 -11.42
CA ALA A 88 -1.72 -2.79 -10.80
C ALA A 88 -0.58 -3.01 -9.81
N ILE A 89 0.36 -2.07 -9.79
CA ILE A 89 1.47 -2.06 -8.84
C ILE A 89 1.05 -1.24 -7.64
N PHE A 90 1.15 -1.80 -6.44
CA PHE A 90 0.97 -1.05 -5.20
C PHE A 90 2.31 -0.85 -4.49
N HIS A 91 2.58 0.39 -4.08
CA HIS A 91 3.76 0.76 -3.32
C HIS A 91 3.37 1.32 -1.96
N SER A 92 4.01 0.83 -0.91
CA SER A 92 3.87 1.36 0.45
C SER A 92 5.21 1.84 0.98
N ASP A 93 5.20 3.05 1.54
CA ASP A 93 6.38 3.68 2.11
C ASP A 93 6.75 3.05 3.47
N HIS A 94 5.83 2.28 4.08
CA HIS A 94 5.95 1.69 5.41
C HIS A 94 6.51 0.25 5.41
N GLY A 95 7.72 0.06 4.87
CA GLY A 95 8.60 -1.11 5.12
C GLY A 95 8.07 -2.52 4.78
N SER A 96 8.92 -3.52 4.99
CA SER A 96 8.73 -4.96 4.67
C SER A 96 7.49 -5.64 5.30
N VAL A 97 6.96 -5.14 6.42
CA VAL A 97 5.80 -5.72 7.11
C VAL A 97 4.51 -5.55 6.29
N TYR A 98 4.47 -4.50 5.46
CA TYR A 98 3.36 -4.24 4.57
C TYR A 98 3.32 -5.17 3.37
N LEU A 99 4.48 -5.59 2.86
CA LEU A 99 4.57 -6.37 1.64
C LEU A 99 3.90 -7.75 1.76
N PHE A 100 4.00 -8.42 2.91
CA PHE A 100 3.27 -9.66 3.15
C PHE A 100 1.75 -9.43 3.22
N SER A 101 1.32 -8.31 3.79
CA SER A 101 -0.11 -7.97 3.92
C SER A 101 -0.72 -7.57 2.58
N ILE A 102 0.04 -6.85 1.73
CA ILE A 102 -0.30 -6.55 0.33
C ILE A 102 -0.37 -7.86 -0.47
N TRP A 103 0.61 -8.76 -0.31
CA TRP A 103 0.61 -10.08 -0.94
C TRP A 103 -0.63 -10.89 -0.56
N CYS A 104 -0.97 -10.98 0.73
CA CYS A 104 -2.17 -11.64 1.21
C CYS A 104 -3.45 -10.95 0.73
N ALA A 105 -3.49 -9.62 0.66
CA ALA A 105 -4.64 -8.87 0.14
C ALA A 105 -4.90 -9.19 -1.34
N LEU A 106 -3.84 -9.19 -2.16
CA LEU A 106 -3.90 -9.53 -3.59
C LEU A 106 -4.44 -10.96 -3.80
N GLN A 107 -4.02 -11.91 -2.97
CA GLN A 107 -4.55 -13.28 -3.01
C GLN A 107 -6.04 -13.36 -2.61
N ARG A 108 -6.50 -12.56 -1.64
CA ARG A 108 -7.90 -12.55 -1.17
C ARG A 108 -8.86 -11.89 -2.16
N VAL A 109 -8.40 -10.92 -2.93
CA VAL A 109 -9.18 -10.32 -4.03
C VAL A 109 -9.13 -11.15 -5.32
N GLY A 110 -8.55 -12.36 -5.26
CA GLY A 110 -8.69 -13.40 -6.27
C GLY A 110 -7.73 -13.32 -7.45
N ARG A 111 -6.51 -12.78 -7.30
CA ARG A 111 -5.52 -12.78 -8.40
C ARG A 111 -4.08 -12.99 -7.97
N ASP A 112 -3.34 -13.66 -8.88
CA ASP A 112 -1.90 -13.85 -8.80
C ASP A 112 -1.17 -12.49 -8.88
N PRO A 113 -0.18 -12.24 -8.01
CA PRO A 113 0.71 -11.12 -8.20
C PRO A 113 1.48 -11.32 -9.50
N VAL A 114 1.31 -10.41 -10.46
CA VAL A 114 2.23 -10.31 -11.60
C VAL A 114 3.65 -10.18 -11.04
N HIS A 115 4.46 -11.17 -11.38
CA HIS A 115 5.81 -11.35 -10.88
C HIS A 115 6.70 -10.15 -11.23
N GLY A 116 7.43 -9.66 -10.24
CA GLY A 116 8.50 -8.68 -10.42
C GLY A 116 9.72 -8.99 -9.55
N CYS A 117 10.09 -10.27 -9.41
CA CYS A 117 11.37 -10.67 -8.81
C CYS A 117 12.50 -10.34 -9.80
N GLY A 118 12.96 -9.09 -9.78
CA GLY A 118 14.17 -8.67 -10.47
C GLY A 118 15.37 -8.73 -9.53
N ARG A 119 16.26 -9.71 -9.72
CA ARG A 119 17.62 -9.66 -9.17
C ARG A 119 18.28 -8.35 -9.64
N TYR A 120 18.91 -7.62 -8.72
CA TYR A 120 19.98 -6.70 -9.09
C TYR A 120 21.21 -6.98 -8.22
N GLN A 121 22.19 -7.61 -8.86
CA GLN A 121 23.59 -7.54 -8.46
C GLN A 121 24.14 -6.19 -8.92
N ARG A 122 24.52 -5.34 -7.96
CA ARG A 122 25.85 -4.76 -7.74
C ARG A 122 25.72 -3.60 -6.77
#